data_AF-A0A2T5GMH8-F1
#
_entry.id   AF-A0A2T5GMH8-F1
#
_cell.length_a   1.000
_cell.length_b   1.000
_cell.length_c   1.000
_cell.angle_alpha   90.00
_cell.angle_beta   90.00
_cell.angle_gamma   90.00
#
_symmetry.space_group_name_H-M   'P 1'
#
loop_
_entity.id
_entity.type
_entity.pdbx_description
1 polymer ?
#
loop_
_entity_poly.entity_id
_entity_poly.type
_entity_poly.pdbx_seq_one_letter_code
_entity_poly.pdbx_strand_id
1 'polypeptide(L)'
;MNRTLLLRLVLVAAVVFAVTMALLPKPPHVPIDQFGDKFEHMLAFATIALLAAFSYPTARLFRIGERLSFLGALIEVLQSIPSLHRDCDIHDWIADTLAITVVLLIVWAVRRQRGARLP
;
A
#
# COMPACT_ATOMS: atom_id res chain seq x y z
N MET A 1 -2.63 -24.06 8.61
CA MET A 1 -2.35 -23.16 7.47
C MET A 1 -1.02 -22.46 7.72
N ASN A 2 -0.09 -22.45 6.76
CA ASN A 2 1.26 -21.91 6.96
C ASN A 2 1.19 -20.39 7.21
N ARG A 3 1.91 -19.88 8.22
CA ARG A 3 1.92 -18.45 8.58
C ARG A 3 2.19 -17.53 7.38
N THR A 4 3.12 -17.94 6.51
CA THR A 4 3.47 -17.21 5.28
C THR A 4 2.32 -17.20 4.26
N LEU A 5 1.56 -18.29 4.16
CA LEU A 5 0.39 -18.37 3.28
C LEU A 5 -0.71 -17.43 3.77
N LEU A 6 -0.98 -17.43 5.08
CA LEU A 6 -1.92 -16.50 5.71
C LEU A 6 -1.59 -15.04 5.40
N LEU A 7 -0.33 -14.64 5.59
CA LEU A 7 0.10 -13.26 5.31
C LEU A 7 -0.08 -12.87 3.84
N ARG A 8 0.20 -13.80 2.91
CA ARG A 8 -0.01 -13.56 1.48
C ARG A 8 -1.48 -13.44 1.11
N LEU A 9 -2.34 -14.26 1.73
CA LEU A 9 -3.79 -14.14 1.53
C LEU A 9 -4.31 -12.80 2.05
N VAL A 10 -3.86 -12.37 3.24
CA VAL A 10 -4.19 -11.06 3.80
C VAL A 10 -3.67 -9.93 2.92
N LEU A 11 -2.44 -10.03 2.41
CA LEU A 11 -1.87 -9.05 1.47
C LEU A 11 -2.71 -8.94 0.20
N VAL A 12 -3.05 -10.07 -0.44
CA VAL A 12 -3.87 -10.08 -1.65
C VAL A 12 -5.25 -9.49 -1.37
N ALA A 13 -5.89 -9.88 -0.26
CA ALA A 13 -7.17 -9.32 0.14
C ALA A 13 -7.10 -7.80 0.36
N ALA A 14 -6.05 -7.30 1.03
CA ALA A 14 -5.84 -5.87 1.24
C ALA A 14 -5.62 -5.10 -0.07
N VAL A 15 -4.84 -5.65 -1.01
CA VAL A 15 -4.62 -5.05 -2.34
C VAL A 15 -5.94 -5.01 -3.13
N VAL A 16 -6.67 -6.13 -3.18
CA VAL A 16 -7.95 -6.19 -3.89
C VAL A 16 -8.95 -5.21 -3.29
N PHE A 17 -9.02 -5.12 -1.96
CA PHE A 17 -9.87 -4.16 -1.26
C PHE A 17 -9.51 -2.72 -1.61
N ALA A 18 -8.24 -2.33 -1.48
CA ALA A 18 -7.79 -0.97 -1.76
C ALA A 18 -8.04 -0.56 -3.22
N VAL A 19 -7.71 -1.43 -4.18
CA VAL A 19 -7.99 -1.19 -5.62
C VAL A 19 -9.49 -1.06 -5.88
N THR A 20 -10.31 -1.90 -5.25
CA THR A 20 -11.77 -1.83 -5.40
C THR A 20 -12.31 -0.51 -4.85
N MET A 21 -11.89 -0.10 -3.66
CA MET A 21 -12.32 1.17 -3.05
C MET A 21 -11.89 2.38 -3.88
N ALA A 22 -10.67 2.37 -4.43
CA ALA A 22 -10.15 3.46 -5.25
C ALA A 22 -10.89 3.59 -6.60
N LEU A 23 -11.33 2.47 -7.18
CA LEU A 23 -12.00 2.45 -8.50
C LEU A 23 -13.54 2.51 -8.40
N LEU A 24 -14.12 2.41 -7.21
CA LEU A 24 -15.56 2.55 -7.02
C LEU A 24 -15.98 4.02 -7.23
N PRO A 25 -17.01 4.30 -8.06
CA PRO A 25 -17.51 5.66 -8.26
C PRO A 25 -18.12 6.28 -7.01
N LYS A 26 -18.69 5.43 -6.14
CA LYS A 26 -19.27 5.80 -4.85
C LYS A 26 -18.84 4.76 -3.83
N PRO A 27 -17.64 4.88 -3.25
CA PRO A 27 -17.21 3.95 -2.22
C PRO A 27 -18.17 3.99 -1.02
N PRO A 28 -18.40 2.86 -0.34
CA PRO A 28 -19.13 2.86 0.92
C PRO A 28 -18.38 3.71 1.94
N HIS A 29 -19.14 4.45 2.77
CA HIS A 29 -18.54 5.28 3.81
C HIS A 29 -17.82 4.42 4.86
N VAL A 30 -16.62 4.83 5.25
CA VAL A 30 -15.86 4.21 6.33
C VAL A 30 -15.53 5.22 7.43
N PRO A 31 -15.27 4.79 8.68
CA PRO A 31 -15.03 5.73 9.79
C PRO A 31 -13.82 6.66 9.60
N ILE A 32 -12.94 6.35 8.65
CA ILE A 32 -11.75 7.15 8.34
C ILE A 32 -12.01 8.26 7.32
N ASP A 33 -13.19 8.32 6.70
CA ASP A 33 -13.58 9.34 5.70
C ASP A 33 -13.40 10.77 6.22
N GLN A 34 -13.57 10.97 7.53
CA GLN A 34 -13.39 12.25 8.21
C GLN A 34 -11.96 12.83 8.08
N PHE A 35 -10.97 12.00 7.77
CA PHE A 35 -9.57 12.41 7.57
C PHE A 35 -9.24 12.73 6.10
N GLY A 36 -10.15 12.44 5.17
CA GLY A 36 -10.04 12.72 3.74
C GLY A 36 -9.42 11.60 2.91
N ASP A 37 -9.79 11.57 1.62
CA ASP A 37 -9.42 10.54 0.62
C ASP A 37 -7.90 10.29 0.55
N LYS A 38 -7.10 11.36 0.57
CA LYS A 38 -5.62 11.27 0.63
C LYS A 38 -5.11 10.50 1.85
N PHE A 39 -5.71 10.69 3.02
CA PHE A 39 -5.30 9.95 4.22
C PHE A 39 -5.67 8.47 4.11
N GLU A 40 -6.83 8.16 3.53
CA GLU A 40 -7.26 6.78 3.28
C GLU A 40 -6.30 6.06 2.35
N HIS A 41 -5.91 6.70 1.25
CA HIS A 41 -4.93 6.18 0.29
C HIS A 41 -3.58 5.90 0.97
N MET A 42 -3.05 6.90 1.67
CA MET A 42 -1.78 6.76 2.39
C MET A 42 -1.82 5.60 3.40
N LEU A 43 -2.91 5.47 4.15
CA LEU A 43 -3.08 4.40 5.14
C LEU A 43 -3.20 3.02 4.48
N ALA A 44 -3.92 2.92 3.36
CA ALA A 44 -4.05 1.69 2.58
C ALA A 44 -2.69 1.24 2.05
N PHE A 45 -1.95 2.13 1.39
CA PHE A 45 -0.63 1.83 0.85
C PHE A 45 0.43 1.56 1.91
N ALA A 46 0.40 2.28 3.05
CA ALA A 46 1.25 1.98 4.20
C ALA A 46 0.98 0.56 4.74
N THR A 47 -0.29 0.18 4.87
CA THR A 47 -0.71 -1.14 5.35
C THR A 47 -0.26 -2.24 4.39
N ILE A 48 -0.47 -2.05 3.08
CA ILE A 48 -0.05 -3.00 2.05
C ILE A 48 1.49 -3.13 2.02
N ALA A 49 2.24 -2.03 2.16
CA ALA A 49 3.69 -2.05 2.23
C ALA A 49 4.21 -2.88 3.41
N LEU A 50 3.60 -2.72 4.58
CA LEU A 50 3.93 -3.48 5.78
C LEU A 50 3.62 -4.98 5.60
N LEU A 51 2.43 -5.31 5.10
CA LEU A 51 2.01 -6.68 4.82
C LEU A 51 2.90 -7.35 3.76
N ALA A 52 3.29 -6.62 2.71
CA ALA A 52 4.20 -7.10 1.69
C ALA A 52 5.58 -7.42 2.29
N ALA A 53 6.11 -6.53 3.13
CA ALA A 53 7.39 -6.74 3.76
C ALA A 53 7.38 -7.93 4.75
N PHE A 54 6.25 -8.24 5.41
CA PHE A 54 6.12 -9.44 6.23
C PHE A 54 5.87 -10.71 5.42
N SER A 55 5.16 -10.62 4.29
CA SER A 55 4.89 -11.74 3.39
C SER A 55 6.14 -12.22 2.65
N TYR A 56 7.11 -11.32 2.45
CA TYR A 56 8.36 -11.55 1.74
C TYR A 56 9.58 -11.06 2.55
N PRO A 57 9.97 -11.77 3.62
CA PRO A 57 11.03 -11.34 4.52
C PRO A 57 12.41 -11.26 3.84
N THR A 58 12.65 -12.06 2.79
CA THR A 58 13.91 -12.08 2.03
C THR A 58 13.90 -11.18 0.80
N ALA A 59 12.76 -10.58 0.45
CA ALA A 59 12.68 -9.68 -0.70
C ALA A 59 13.42 -8.36 -0.43
N ARG A 60 14.00 -7.81 -1.50
CA ARG A 60 14.60 -6.47 -1.50
C ARG A 60 13.49 -5.43 -1.29
N LEU A 61 13.57 -4.63 -0.23
CA LEU A 61 12.55 -3.64 0.11
C LEU A 61 12.33 -2.62 -1.02
N PHE A 62 13.38 -2.23 -1.74
CA PHE A 62 13.27 -1.36 -2.90
C PHE A 62 12.31 -1.91 -3.98
N ARG A 63 12.35 -3.22 -4.26
CA ARG A 63 11.43 -3.86 -5.23
C ARG A 63 9.98 -3.87 -4.74
N ILE A 64 9.77 -3.89 -3.42
CA ILE A 64 8.42 -3.76 -2.85
C ILE A 64 7.93 -2.34 -3.08
N GLY A 65 8.76 -1.34 -2.77
CA GLY A 65 8.45 0.08 -2.97
C GLY A 65 8.13 0.41 -4.43
N GLU A 66 9.00 -0.01 -5.35
CA GLU A 66 8.82 0.14 -6.81
C GLU A 66 7.47 -0.41 -7.28
N ARG A 67 7.14 -1.66 -6.91
CA ARG A 67 5.88 -2.31 -7.34
C ARG A 67 4.63 -1.64 -6.76
N LEU A 68 4.70 -1.17 -5.51
CA LEU A 68 3.57 -0.51 -4.88
C LEU A 68 3.39 0.92 -5.41
N SER A 69 4.47 1.66 -5.66
CA SER A 69 4.40 2.97 -6.31
C SER A 69 3.87 2.84 -7.75
N PHE A 70 4.27 1.80 -8.48
CA PHE A 70 3.72 1.49 -9.80
C PHE A 70 2.22 1.15 -9.72
N LEU A 71 1.78 0.40 -8.71
CA LEU A 71 0.36 0.13 -8.48
C LEU A 71 -0.43 1.43 -8.22
N GLY A 72 0.11 2.34 -7.40
CA GLY A 72 -0.50 3.66 -7.17
C GLY A 72 -0.64 4.47 -8.46
N ALA A 73 0.43 4.56 -9.25
CA ALA A 73 0.38 5.23 -10.55
C ALA A 73 -0.65 4.61 -11.50
N LEU A 74 -0.81 3.27 -11.49
CA LEU A 74 -1.83 2.60 -12.28
C LEU A 74 -3.25 2.94 -11.80
N ILE A 75 -3.47 3.06 -10.49
CA ILE A 75 -4.76 3.46 -9.93
C ILE A 75 -5.12 4.88 -10.39
N GLU A 76 -4.20 5.85 -10.31
CA GLU A 76 -4.42 7.22 -10.81
C GLU A 76 -4.81 7.27 -12.29
N VAL A 77 -4.09 6.49 -13.12
CA VAL A 77 -4.40 6.37 -14.56
C VAL A 77 -5.77 5.75 -14.78
N LEU A 78 -6.16 4.76 -13.98
CA LEU A 78 -7.49 4.17 -14.09
C LEU A 78 -8.58 5.12 -13.60
N GLN A 79 -8.31 5.91 -12.56
CA GLN A 79 -9.24 6.93 -12.06
C GLN A 79 -9.51 8.03 -13.10
N SER A 80 -8.59 8.26 -14.05
CA SER A 80 -8.85 9.18 -15.17
C SER A 80 -9.91 8.70 -16.17
N ILE A 81 -10.45 7.48 -16.01
CA ILE A 81 -11.55 6.97 -16.85
C ILE A 81 -12.84 7.72 -16.48
N PRO A 82 -13.49 8.44 -17.43
CA PRO A 82 -14.63 9.31 -17.11
C PRO A 82 -15.82 8.60 -16.46
N SER A 83 -16.05 7.31 -16.77
CA SER A 83 -17.14 6.53 -16.18
C SER A 83 -16.96 6.27 -14.68
N LEU A 84 -15.74 6.40 -14.15
CA LEU A 84 -15.48 6.22 -12.72
C LEU A 84 -15.81 7.47 -11.90
N HIS A 85 -15.98 8.63 -12.53
CA HIS A 85 -16.24 9.91 -11.84
C HIS A 85 -15.21 10.21 -10.74
N ARG A 86 -13.95 9.81 -10.98
CA ARG A 86 -12.79 10.11 -10.13
C ARG A 86 -11.87 11.06 -10.90
N ASP A 87 -11.13 11.88 -10.16
CA ASP A 87 -10.10 12.75 -10.73
C ASP A 87 -8.74 12.08 -10.51
N CYS A 88 -7.90 12.10 -11.55
CA CYS A 88 -6.51 11.69 -11.43
C CYS A 88 -5.74 12.80 -10.70
N ASP A 89 -5.11 12.49 -9.57
CA ASP A 89 -4.31 13.41 -8.78
C ASP A 89 -2.89 12.86 -8.56
N ILE A 90 -1.92 13.45 -9.27
CA ILE A 90 -0.51 13.10 -9.09
C ILE A 90 -0.02 13.32 -7.65
N HIS A 91 -0.66 14.20 -6.88
CA HIS A 91 -0.34 14.42 -5.48
C HIS A 91 -0.73 13.24 -4.60
N ASP A 92 -1.74 12.45 -4.97
CA ASP A 92 -2.11 11.22 -4.26
C ASP A 92 -1.06 10.14 -4.51
N TRP A 93 -0.64 9.94 -5.76
CA TRP A 93 0.48 9.04 -6.06
C TRP A 93 1.79 9.41 -5.32
N ILE A 94 2.11 10.69 -5.21
CA ILE A 94 3.27 11.17 -4.46
C ILE A 94 3.10 10.86 -2.96
N ALA A 95 1.93 11.15 -2.38
CA ALA A 95 1.63 10.90 -0.98
C ALA A 95 1.74 9.41 -0.63
N ASP A 96 1.21 8.54 -1.49
CA ASP A 96 1.27 7.09 -1.33
C ASP A 96 2.70 6.57 -1.41
N THR A 97 3.47 7.08 -2.38
CA THR A 97 4.89 6.71 -2.55
C THR A 97 5.71 7.12 -1.32
N LEU A 98 5.41 8.28 -0.72
CA LEU A 98 6.02 8.71 0.54
C LEU A 98 5.62 7.79 1.71
N ALA A 99 4.32 7.46 1.84
CA ALA A 99 3.84 6.56 2.89
C ALA A 99 4.50 5.17 2.81
N ILE A 100 4.57 4.59 1.61
CA ILE A 100 5.28 3.34 1.34
C ILE A 100 6.75 3.45 1.77
N THR A 101 7.43 4.53 1.36
CA THR A 101 8.85 4.74 1.66
C THR A 101 9.10 4.80 3.17
N VAL A 102 8.29 5.54 3.91
CA VAL A 102 8.39 5.63 5.38
C VAL A 102 8.25 4.25 6.02
N VAL A 103 7.24 3.46 5.63
CA VAL A 103 7.05 2.11 6.16
C VAL A 103 8.24 1.21 5.85
N LEU A 104 8.75 1.25 4.63
CA LEU A 104 9.89 0.41 4.23
C LEU A 104 11.19 0.83 4.94
N LEU A 105 11.40 2.11 5.23
CA LEU A 105 12.52 2.59 6.04
C LEU A 105 12.43 2.07 7.49
N ILE A 106 11.24 2.09 8.08
CA ILE A 106 11.00 1.51 9.42
C ILE A 106 11.31 0.00 9.40
N VAL A 107 10.79 -0.73 8.42
CA VAL A 107 11.05 -2.17 8.28
C VAL A 107 12.55 -2.44 8.07
N TRP A 108 13.23 -1.64 7.25
CA TRP A 108 14.67 -1.74 7.06
C TRP A 108 15.43 -1.55 8.39
N ALA A 109 15.11 -0.52 9.15
CA ALA A 109 15.74 -0.24 10.44
C ALA A 109 15.55 -1.42 11.42
N VAL A 110 14.32 -1.96 11.51
CA VAL A 110 14.01 -3.12 12.35
C VAL A 110 14.76 -4.37 11.90
N ARG A 111 14.81 -4.66 10.60
CA ARG A 111 15.56 -5.81 10.05
C ARG A 111 17.06 -5.67 10.34
N ARG A 112 17.62 -4.47 10.20
CA ARG A 112 19.03 -4.18 10.49
C ARG A 112 19.36 -4.38 11.98
N GLN A 113 18.52 -3.89 12.88
CA GLN A 113 18.71 -4.09 14.32
C GLN A 113 18.65 -5.57 14.73
N ARG A 114 17.78 -6.37 14.09
CA ARG A 114 17.71 -7.82 14.36
C ARG A 114 18.94 -8.56 13.83
N GLY A 115 19.44 -8.20 12.64
CA GLY A 115 20.68 -8.76 12.09
C GLY A 115 21.92 -8.41 12.91
N ALA A 116 21.97 -7.21 13.50
CA ALA A 116 23.06 -6.77 14.36
C ALA A 116 23.05 -7.40 15.78
N ARG A 117 21.98 -8.10 16.15
CA ARG A 117 21.80 -8.72 17.49
C ARG A 117 22.04 -10.24 17.50
N LEU A 118 22.38 -10.85 16.36
CA LEU A 118 22.78 -12.26 16.32
C LEU A 118 24.31 -12.33 16.44
N PRO A 119 24.86 -13.07 17.42
CA PRO A 119 26.31 -13.25 17.59
C PRO A 119 26.95 -14.03 16.43
#